data_AF-A0AAU9DP03-F1
#
_entry.id   AF-A0AAU9DP03-F1
#
_cell.length_a   1.000
_cell.length_b   1.000
_cell.length_c   1.000
_cell.angle_alpha   90.00
_cell.angle_beta   90.00
_cell.angle_gamma   90.00
#
_symmetry.space_group_name_H-M   'P 1'
#
loop_
_entity.id
_entity.type
_entity.pdbx_description
1 polymer ?
#
loop_
_entity_poly.entity_id
_entity_poly.type
_entity_poly.pdbx_seq_one_letter_code
_entity_poly.pdbx_strand_id
1 'polypeptide(L)'
;MLLTVPKSRGSNRDRPEAEAYIPIPAEFRNKYPYWFDDSVDIRKYDQYKTITGKSSIELELHLPNGKVYPARLAQENFKSLQTNPQSALGKWLLYDVLHLEKKEIVTRTILNKAGFDSVRIWHEDPDNKRSYG
;
A
#
# COMPACT_ATOMS: atom_id res chain seq x y z
N MET A 1 18.19 15.56 -14.58
CA MET A 1 18.62 15.63 -13.17
C MET A 1 17.38 15.92 -12.34
N LEU A 2 16.76 14.91 -11.72
CA LEU A 2 15.54 15.11 -10.92
C LEU A 2 15.87 14.90 -9.45
N LEU A 3 15.80 16.01 -8.71
CA LEU A 3 16.01 16.14 -7.28
C LEU A 3 14.88 15.40 -6.55
N THR A 4 15.25 14.53 -5.62
CA THR A 4 14.34 13.86 -4.69
C THR A 4 13.62 14.91 -3.85
N VAL A 5 12.29 15.02 -4.01
CA VAL A 5 11.49 15.96 -3.22
C VAL A 5 11.48 15.47 -1.76
N PRO A 6 11.84 16.28 -0.77
CA PRO A 6 11.93 15.84 0.62
C PRO A 6 10.60 15.29 1.15
N LYS A 7 10.67 14.36 2.11
CA LYS A 7 9.51 13.66 2.70
C LYS A 7 8.59 14.62 3.46
N SER A 8 9.12 15.70 4.03
CA SER A 8 8.38 16.83 4.59
C SER A 8 9.05 18.16 4.23
N ARG A 9 8.28 19.26 4.16
CA ARG A 9 8.83 20.61 3.96
C ARG A 9 9.91 20.87 5.02
N GLY A 10 11.15 21.10 4.59
CA GLY A 10 12.29 21.40 5.47
C GLY A 10 13.07 20.19 6.00
N SER A 11 12.76 18.95 5.63
CA SER A 11 13.59 17.79 6.02
C SER A 11 14.70 17.52 5.01
N ASN A 12 15.93 17.28 5.47
CA ASN A 12 17.05 16.82 4.63
C ASN A 12 17.03 15.30 4.36
N ARG A 13 15.95 14.61 4.73
CA ARG A 13 15.83 13.16 4.57
C ARG A 13 15.26 12.86 3.19
N ASP A 14 16.08 12.25 2.36
CA ASP A 14 15.63 11.69 1.08
C ASP A 14 14.46 10.74 1.30
N ARG A 15 13.50 10.77 0.36
CA ARG A 15 12.43 9.76 0.35
C ARG A 15 13.06 8.38 0.21
N PRO A 16 12.54 7.37 0.93
CA PRO A 16 12.92 5.99 0.68
C PRO A 16 12.81 5.70 -0.82
N GLU A 17 13.85 5.09 -1.37
CA GLU A 17 13.82 4.58 -2.73
C GLU A 17 12.60 3.69 -2.91
N ALA A 18 11.85 3.91 -4.00
CA ALA A 18 10.64 3.16 -4.31
C ALA A 18 9.55 3.22 -3.21
N GLU A 19 9.37 4.35 -2.52
CA GLU A 19 8.20 4.59 -1.66
C GLU A 19 6.92 4.56 -2.52
N ALA A 20 6.13 3.49 -2.35
CA ALA A 20 4.88 3.29 -3.06
C ALA A 20 3.76 2.94 -2.07
N TYR A 21 2.53 3.33 -2.42
CA TYR A 21 1.33 2.92 -1.70
C TYR A 21 0.23 2.59 -2.70
N ILE A 22 -0.66 1.69 -2.34
CA ILE A 22 -1.86 1.40 -3.13
C ILE A 22 -2.99 2.25 -2.56
N PRO A 23 -3.57 3.20 -3.32
CA PRO A 23 -4.71 3.95 -2.87
C PRO A 23 -5.93 3.02 -2.76
N ILE A 24 -6.64 3.11 -1.65
CA ILE A 24 -7.93 2.44 -1.50
C ILE A 24 -9.00 3.44 -1.95
N PRO A 25 -9.89 3.11 -2.90
CA PRO A 25 -10.92 4.04 -3.32
C PRO A 25 -11.93 4.35 -2.20
N ALA A 26 -12.44 5.57 -2.15
CA ALA A 26 -13.47 5.94 -1.19
C ALA A 26 -14.77 5.12 -1.40
N GLU A 27 -15.14 4.89 -2.66
CA GLU A 27 -16.28 4.03 -3.02
C GLU A 27 -16.15 2.63 -2.44
N PHE A 28 -14.95 2.03 -2.55
CA PHE A 28 -14.67 0.72 -1.98
C PHE A 28 -14.82 0.71 -0.45
N ARG A 29 -14.20 1.68 0.26
CA ARG A 29 -14.32 1.79 1.72
C ARG A 29 -15.77 1.96 2.18
N ASN A 30 -16.58 2.68 1.40
CA ASN A 30 -17.98 2.91 1.73
C ASN A 30 -18.83 1.65 1.55
N LYS A 31 -18.57 0.88 0.48
CA LYS A 31 -19.31 -0.33 0.13
C LYS A 31 -18.89 -1.54 0.98
N TYR A 32 -17.61 -1.67 1.32
CA TYR A 32 -17.05 -2.80 2.04
C TYR A 32 -16.23 -2.36 3.27
N PRO A 33 -16.88 -1.76 4.28
CA PRO A 33 -16.18 -1.15 5.41
C PRO A 33 -15.41 -2.12 6.31
N TYR A 34 -15.79 -3.40 6.31
CA TYR A 34 -15.18 -4.47 7.10
C TYR A 34 -14.34 -5.42 6.25
N TRP A 35 -14.03 -5.05 5.00
CA TRP A 35 -13.26 -5.93 4.11
C TRP A 35 -11.89 -6.26 4.69
N PHE A 36 -11.30 -5.31 5.41
CA PHE A 36 -9.95 -5.47 5.94
C PHE A 36 -9.87 -6.07 7.36
N ASP A 37 -10.95 -5.99 8.13
CA ASP A 37 -11.04 -6.55 9.47
C ASP A 37 -12.51 -6.54 9.87
N ASP A 38 -13.04 -7.69 10.28
CA ASP A 38 -14.45 -7.82 10.66
C ASP A 38 -14.82 -7.04 11.93
N SER A 39 -13.83 -6.70 12.74
CA SER A 39 -14.00 -5.91 13.97
C SER A 39 -13.82 -4.40 13.76
N VAL A 40 -13.38 -3.95 12.58
CA VAL A 40 -13.05 -2.55 12.32
C VAL A 40 -13.81 -1.98 11.13
N ASP A 41 -14.72 -1.04 11.39
CA ASP A 41 -15.32 -0.21 10.34
C ASP A 41 -14.30 0.83 9.89
N ILE A 42 -13.67 0.63 8.72
CA ILE A 42 -12.62 1.52 8.21
C ILE A 42 -13.15 2.91 7.79
N ARG A 43 -14.47 3.16 7.83
CA ARG A 43 -15.03 4.51 7.65
C ARG A 43 -14.95 5.33 8.94
N LYS A 44 -14.77 4.68 10.09
CA LYS A 44 -14.78 5.28 11.44
C LYS A 44 -13.36 5.61 11.92
N TYR A 45 -12.56 6.25 11.07
CA TYR A 45 -11.15 6.55 11.35
C TYR A 45 -10.94 7.33 12.66
N ASP A 46 -11.67 8.43 12.89
CA ASP A 46 -11.49 9.25 14.10
C ASP A 46 -11.90 8.52 15.38
N GLN A 47 -12.95 7.70 15.29
CA GLN A 47 -13.40 6.87 16.39
C GLN A 47 -12.35 5.79 16.70
N TYR A 48 -11.84 5.08 15.68
CA TYR A 48 -10.75 4.12 15.86
C TYR A 48 -9.54 4.76 16.52
N LYS A 49 -9.14 5.95 16.06
CA LYS A 49 -8.00 6.68 16.61
C LYS A 49 -8.22 7.11 18.06
N THR A 50 -9.41 7.59 18.40
CA THR A 50 -9.79 7.97 19.77
C THR A 50 -9.76 6.77 20.71
N ILE A 51 -10.28 5.62 20.27
CA ILE A 51 -10.40 4.42 21.12
C ILE A 51 -9.07 3.69 21.27
N THR A 52 -8.31 3.52 20.18
CA THR A 52 -7.10 2.68 20.17
C THR A 52 -5.82 3.48 20.37
N GLY A 53 -5.86 4.79 20.21
CA GLY A 53 -4.66 5.64 20.10
C GLY A 53 -3.87 5.45 18.79
N LYS A 54 -4.31 4.57 17.89
CA LYS A 54 -3.60 4.25 16.63
C LYS A 54 -4.23 4.94 15.43
N SER A 55 -3.41 5.27 14.43
CA SER A 55 -3.84 5.84 13.14
C SER A 55 -3.64 4.89 11.96
N SER A 56 -3.35 3.62 12.24
CA SER A 56 -3.22 2.56 11.25
C SER A 56 -3.75 1.23 11.76
N ILE A 57 -4.14 0.38 10.83
CA ILE A 57 -4.55 -1.02 11.06
C ILE A 57 -3.49 -1.90 10.40
N GLU A 58 -2.89 -2.82 11.15
CA GLU A 58 -1.84 -3.72 10.67
C GLU A 58 -2.45 -4.96 9.99
N LEU A 59 -1.77 -5.47 8.96
CA LEU A 59 -2.15 -6.67 8.21
C LEU A 59 -0.91 -7.34 7.60
N GLU A 60 -1.05 -8.57 7.11
CA GLU A 60 0.02 -9.27 6.37
C GLU A 60 -0.27 -9.26 4.87
N LEU A 61 0.70 -8.82 4.07
CA LEU A 61 0.61 -8.81 2.60
C LEU A 61 1.50 -9.91 2.03
N HIS A 62 0.85 -10.91 1.45
CA HIS A 62 1.42 -12.05 0.77
C HIS A 62 1.58 -11.68 -0.69
N LEU A 63 2.80 -11.82 -1.21
CA LEU A 63 3.09 -11.56 -2.61
C LEU A 63 3.08 -12.87 -3.41
N PRO A 64 2.78 -12.83 -4.71
CA PRO A 64 2.83 -14.00 -5.59
C PRO A 64 4.18 -14.73 -5.62
N ASN A 65 5.28 -14.08 -5.23
CA ASN A 65 6.60 -14.69 -5.14
C ASN A 65 6.87 -15.41 -3.80
N GLY A 66 5.84 -15.58 -2.96
CA GLY A 66 5.92 -16.24 -1.66
C GLY A 66 6.49 -15.38 -0.52
N LYS A 67 6.87 -14.12 -0.79
CA LYS A 67 7.28 -13.19 0.27
C LYS A 67 6.06 -12.67 1.01
N VAL A 68 6.17 -12.58 2.34
CA VAL A 68 5.16 -11.94 3.20
C VAL A 68 5.76 -10.68 3.79
N TYR A 69 5.04 -9.58 3.70
CA TYR A 69 5.43 -8.29 4.27
C TYR A 69 4.43 -7.83 5.32
N PRO A 70 4.89 -7.34 6.49
CA PRO A 70 4.05 -6.55 7.36
C PRO A 70 3.53 -5.34 6.58
N ALA A 71 2.22 -5.13 6.61
CA ALA A 71 1.53 -4.06 5.92
C ALA A 71 0.54 -3.37 6.84
N ARG A 72 -0.03 -2.27 6.36
CA ARG A 72 -1.00 -1.51 7.12
C ARG A 72 -1.90 -0.66 6.24
N LEU A 73 -3.14 -0.53 6.68
CA LEU A 73 -3.98 0.59 6.30
C LEU A 73 -3.52 1.84 7.04
N ALA A 74 -3.18 2.88 6.31
CA ALA A 74 -2.60 4.09 6.86
C ALA A 74 -3.14 5.35 6.16
N GLN A 75 -2.66 6.50 6.63
CA GLN A 75 -3.14 7.84 6.31
C GLN A 75 -4.57 8.10 6.80
N GLU A 76 -4.97 9.36 6.74
CA GLU A 76 -6.31 9.79 7.09
C GLU A 76 -7.37 9.00 6.31
N ASN A 77 -8.41 8.55 7.01
CA ASN A 77 -9.50 7.72 6.48
C ASN A 77 -9.06 6.35 5.96
N PHE A 78 -7.93 5.81 6.43
CA PHE A 78 -7.38 4.51 6.01
C PHE A 78 -7.30 4.37 4.48
N LYS A 79 -6.90 5.46 3.82
CA LYS A 79 -6.98 5.57 2.36
C LYS A 79 -5.81 4.97 1.59
N SER A 80 -4.80 4.46 2.29
CA SER A 80 -3.62 3.88 1.67
C SER A 80 -3.27 2.54 2.30
N LEU A 81 -2.93 1.57 1.46
CA LEU A 81 -2.24 0.36 1.87
C LEU A 81 -0.73 0.56 1.67
N GLN A 82 0.05 0.27 2.71
CA GLN A 82 1.52 0.45 2.74
C GLN A 82 2.20 -0.74 3.40
N THR A 83 3.43 -1.05 3.01
CA THR A 83 4.27 -2.06 3.67
C THR A 83 5.19 -1.44 4.75
N ASN A 84 5.75 -2.29 5.59
CA ASN A 84 6.86 -1.98 6.48
C ASN A 84 7.97 -3.02 6.27
N PRO A 85 9.10 -2.68 5.63
CA PRO A 85 9.53 -1.34 5.20
C PRO A 85 8.65 -0.71 4.10
N GLN A 86 8.53 0.63 4.12
CA GLN A 86 7.67 1.37 3.18
C GLN A 86 8.10 1.24 1.70
N SER A 87 9.35 0.87 1.45
CA SER A 87 9.87 0.62 0.11
C SER A 87 9.67 -0.81 -0.39
N ALA A 88 9.23 -1.76 0.45
CA ALA A 88 9.16 -3.17 0.06
C ALA A 88 8.18 -3.39 -1.11
N LEU A 89 6.97 -2.86 -1.03
CA LEU A 89 5.97 -2.92 -2.10
C LEU A 89 6.48 -2.29 -3.41
N GLY A 90 7.06 -1.09 -3.34
CA GLY A 90 7.54 -0.41 -4.53
C GLY A 90 8.74 -1.11 -5.16
N LYS A 91 9.68 -1.63 -4.37
CA LYS A 91 10.81 -2.42 -4.91
C LYS A 91 10.31 -3.65 -5.66
N TRP A 92 9.34 -4.36 -5.08
CA TRP A 92 8.74 -5.51 -5.74
C TRP A 92 8.04 -5.13 -7.06
N LEU A 93 7.17 -4.13 -7.04
CA LEU A 93 6.45 -3.69 -8.26
C LEU A 93 7.39 -3.15 -9.33
N LEU A 94 8.34 -2.29 -8.96
CA LEU A 94 9.18 -1.58 -9.93
C LEU A 94 10.30 -2.46 -10.47
N TYR A 95 10.96 -3.25 -9.63
CA TYR A 95 12.18 -3.96 -10.01
C TYR A 95 11.92 -5.44 -10.28
N ASP A 96 11.16 -6.11 -9.41
CA ASP A 96 10.90 -7.55 -9.58
C ASP A 96 9.83 -7.81 -10.67
N VAL A 97 8.82 -6.95 -10.77
CA VAL A 97 7.68 -7.14 -11.71
C VAL A 97 7.84 -6.36 -13.02
N LEU A 98 8.19 -5.06 -12.96
CA LEU A 98 8.34 -4.23 -14.16
C LEU A 98 9.77 -4.19 -14.71
N HIS A 99 10.74 -4.79 -14.00
CA HIS A 99 12.16 -4.84 -14.39
C HIS A 99 12.79 -3.48 -14.71
N LEU A 100 12.36 -2.44 -13.99
CA LEU A 100 12.87 -1.08 -14.18
C LEU A 100 14.22 -0.89 -13.52
N GLU A 101 15.02 0.01 -14.08
CA GLU A 101 16.25 0.43 -13.44
C GLU A 101 15.99 1.39 -12.27
N LYS A 102 16.98 1.52 -11.38
CA LYS A 102 16.91 2.46 -10.28
C LYS A 102 16.70 3.90 -10.79
N LYS A 103 15.65 4.56 -10.28
CA LYS A 103 15.19 5.92 -10.66
C LYS A 103 14.57 6.03 -12.06
N GLU A 104 14.30 4.92 -12.73
CA GLU A 104 13.46 4.93 -13.92
C GLU A 104 12.00 5.24 -13.56
N ILE A 105 11.35 6.08 -14.36
CA ILE A 105 9.97 6.51 -14.13
C ILE A 105 9.03 5.50 -14.81
N VAL A 106 8.10 4.93 -14.06
CA VAL A 106 7.00 4.13 -14.63
C VAL A 106 6.15 5.03 -15.52
N THR A 107 5.97 4.64 -16.78
CA THR A 107 5.10 5.34 -17.73
C THR A 107 3.95 4.44 -18.19
N ARG A 108 2.90 5.04 -18.75
CA ARG A 108 1.79 4.28 -19.36
C ARG A 108 2.28 3.34 -20.47
N THR A 109 3.29 3.75 -21.23
CA THR A 109 3.90 2.91 -22.28
C THR A 109 4.53 1.64 -21.70
N ILE A 110 5.21 1.74 -20.55
CA ILE A 110 5.80 0.59 -19.85
C ILE A 110 4.70 -0.37 -19.40
N LEU A 111 3.64 0.15 -18.76
CA LEU A 111 2.51 -0.67 -18.30
C LEU A 111 1.80 -1.36 -19.47
N ASN A 112 1.57 -0.65 -20.57
CA ASN A 112 0.95 -1.22 -21.78
C ASN A 112 1.82 -2.34 -22.38
N LYS A 113 3.14 -2.19 -22.38
CA LYS A 113 4.07 -3.24 -22.83
C LYS A 113 4.09 -4.45 -21.90
N ALA A 114 3.97 -4.22 -20.59
CA ALA A 114 3.88 -5.29 -19.59
C ALA A 114 2.55 -6.05 -19.66
N GLY A 115 1.50 -5.45 -20.24
CA GLY A 115 0.18 -6.06 -20.40
C GLY A 115 -0.72 -5.93 -19.16
N PHE A 116 -0.31 -5.15 -18.15
CA PHE A 116 -1.08 -4.88 -16.95
C PHE A 116 -0.80 -3.47 -16.41
N ASP A 117 -1.80 -2.86 -15.77
CA ASP A 117 -1.71 -1.50 -15.20
C ASP A 117 -2.37 -1.38 -13.82
N SER A 118 -2.79 -2.50 -13.26
CA SER A 118 -3.50 -2.59 -11.99
C SER A 118 -2.99 -3.76 -11.16
N VAL A 119 -3.15 -3.63 -9.85
CA VAL A 119 -2.94 -4.70 -8.89
C VAL A 119 -4.30 -5.15 -8.37
N ARG A 120 -4.40 -6.44 -8.05
CA ARG A 120 -5.55 -7.02 -7.36
C ARG A 120 -5.10 -7.38 -5.95
N ILE A 121 -5.99 -7.19 -4.99
CA ILE A 121 -5.81 -7.66 -3.61
C ILE A 121 -6.99 -8.57 -3.32
N TRP A 122 -6.75 -9.72 -2.72
CA TRP A 122 -7.79 -10.67 -2.30
C TRP A 122 -7.42 -11.31 -0.97
N HIS A 123 -8.40 -11.92 -0.30
CA HIS A 123 -8.12 -12.73 0.89
C HIS A 123 -7.58 -14.09 0.45
N GLU A 124 -6.39 -14.47 0.92
CA GLU A 124 -5.81 -15.79 0.62
C GLU A 124 -6.64 -16.90 1.27
N ASP A 125 -7.14 -16.63 2.47
CA ASP A 125 -8.11 -17.44 3.20
C ASP A 125 -9.42 -16.63 3.36
N PRO A 126 -10.53 -17.06 2.74
CA PRO A 126 -11.83 -16.37 2.85
C PRO A 126 -12.31 -16.23 4.30
N ASP A 127 -11.89 -17.14 5.18
CA ASP A 127 -12.29 -17.18 6.58
C ASP A 127 -11.29 -16.41 7.48
N ASN A 128 -10.11 -16.05 6.97
CA ASN A 128 -9.12 -15.23 7.67
C ASN A 128 -8.80 -13.94 6.90
N LYS A 129 -9.59 -12.90 7.19
CA LYS A 129 -9.43 -11.56 6.61
C LYS A 129 -8.22 -10.77 7.14
N ARG A 130 -7.23 -11.39 7.77
CA ARG A 130 -5.97 -10.70 8.13
C ARG A 130 -4.78 -11.09 7.26
N SER A 131 -4.95 -12.08 6.38
CA SER A 131 -4.00 -12.44 5.33
C SER A 131 -4.52 -12.02 3.95
N TYR A 132 -3.64 -11.40 3.15
CA TYR A 132 -3.99 -10.84 1.84
C TYR A 132 -2.99 -11.23 0.77
N GLY A 133 -3.48 -11.73 -0.37
CA GLY A 133 -2.73 -11.98 -1.60
C GLY A 133 -2.89 -10.88 -2.65
#